data_AF-A0A6J8CVP2-F1
#
_entry.id   AF-A0A6J8CVP2-F1
#
_cell.length_a   1.000
_cell.length_b   1.000
_cell.length_c   1.000
_cell.angle_alpha   90.00
_cell.angle_beta   90.00
_cell.angle_gamma   90.00
#
_symmetry.space_group_name_H-M   'P 1'
#
loop_
_entity.id
_entity.type
_entity.pdbx_description
1 polymer ?
#
loop_
_entity_poly.entity_id
_entity_poly.type
_entity_poly.pdbx_seq_one_letter_code
_entity_poly.pdbx_strand_id
1 'polypeptide(L)'
;MDWDDMACRRFLTFEPIDEPSWRKRDSKYECVPTVKEMIKDIVNYHTKWLRKQRNSGKNSFVEAKREMMMEFLFRVQQGEDIGVNDQGTFEQVFNAEMKYFEKTGQKRECSESGKDLPRKKIRNESPNNEQRSDQDSLPDSFDVKDYIIENLTDKGNDENNKINETRNLLRGYWHLKHELKKLSDEEQSNYVGEIDVETCIQDCHGVLMRDLLDETKTQPGKFSVLPRSANFDGKDFFYPSYATEEIAFQAVDTIVLEYNKMVMEISKIKNKHEKLEHSLKCATVLLFGFLTLHPFSDGNGRLARLLCSHCLKVFCPFPTSIYNVFSHSTRDDYLRALVNARQHLNIDPDQLKHAEDAIKEAELILEQKPNELCSLVIESNWFTWRQFLHRIGEDILLFEFEKTGNK
;
A
#
# COMPACT_ATOMS: atom_id res chain seq x y z
N MET A 1 5.68 -25.59 16.96
CA MET A 1 6.78 -25.26 16.05
C MET A 1 7.44 -24.03 16.62
N ASP A 2 8.73 -24.10 16.92
CA ASP A 2 9.48 -22.97 17.46
C ASP A 2 9.71 -21.94 16.34
N TRP A 3 9.73 -20.65 16.66
CA TRP A 3 9.94 -19.56 15.68
C TRP A 3 11.28 -19.69 14.96
N ASP A 4 12.23 -20.41 15.56
CA ASP A 4 13.57 -20.60 15.06
C ASP A 4 13.70 -21.54 13.84
N ASP A 5 12.66 -22.30 13.47
CA ASP A 5 12.73 -23.38 12.47
C ASP A 5 12.02 -23.07 11.13
N MET A 6 11.67 -21.80 10.87
CA MET A 6 10.82 -21.41 9.72
C MET A 6 11.60 -20.79 8.56
N ALA A 7 11.42 -21.35 7.35
CA ALA A 7 12.12 -20.93 6.13
C ALA A 7 11.91 -19.45 5.75
N CYS A 8 10.72 -18.89 5.96
CA CYS A 8 10.42 -17.48 5.64
C CYS A 8 11.04 -16.49 6.62
N ARG A 9 11.51 -16.93 7.80
CA ARG A 9 12.17 -16.05 8.78
C ARG A 9 13.46 -15.45 8.22
N ARG A 10 14.14 -16.13 7.28
CA ARG A 10 15.40 -15.67 6.69
C ARG A 10 15.29 -14.22 6.15
N PHE A 11 14.13 -13.86 5.62
CA PHE A 11 13.84 -12.54 5.05
C PHE A 11 13.60 -11.45 6.12
N LEU A 12 13.40 -11.82 7.39
CA LEU A 12 13.17 -10.90 8.51
C LEU A 12 14.37 -10.79 9.46
N THR A 13 15.53 -11.34 9.09
CA THR A 13 16.75 -11.37 9.92
C THR A 13 17.53 -10.06 9.97
N PHE A 14 17.06 -9.02 9.27
CA PHE A 14 17.68 -7.71 9.27
C PHE A 14 17.16 -6.86 10.44
N GLU A 15 17.98 -5.91 10.89
CA GLU A 15 17.60 -4.99 11.96
C GLU A 15 17.46 -3.55 11.45
N PRO A 16 16.33 -2.88 11.72
CA PRO A 16 16.23 -1.45 11.47
C PRO A 16 17.30 -0.71 12.28
N ILE A 17 17.79 0.40 11.72
CA ILE A 17 18.85 1.20 12.33
C ILE A 17 18.28 2.38 13.14
N ASP A 18 18.89 2.66 14.29
CA ASP A 18 18.49 3.78 15.17
C ASP A 18 18.94 5.16 14.64
N GLU A 19 20.05 5.20 13.90
CA GLU A 19 20.64 6.42 13.36
C GLU A 19 20.75 6.37 11.82
N PRO A 20 19.61 6.35 11.10
CA PRO A 20 19.62 6.40 9.65
C PRO A 20 20.19 7.72 9.15
N SER A 21 20.64 7.71 7.88
CA SER A 21 21.32 8.84 7.25
C SER A 21 20.58 10.18 7.39
N TRP A 22 19.23 10.17 7.41
CA TRP A 22 18.46 11.41 7.54
C TRP A 22 18.52 12.05 8.93
N ARG A 23 18.68 11.27 10.01
CA ARG A 23 18.75 11.79 11.39
C ARG A 23 20.05 12.53 11.68
N LYS A 24 21.11 12.27 10.91
CA LYS A 24 22.44 12.88 11.09
C LYS A 24 22.52 14.34 10.61
N ARG A 25 21.47 14.84 9.95
CA ARG A 25 21.50 16.14 9.24
C ARG A 25 21.01 17.32 10.07
N ASP A 26 20.31 17.12 11.18
CA ASP A 26 19.71 18.22 11.94
C ASP A 26 19.67 17.91 13.46
N SER A 27 19.99 18.89 14.30
CA SER A 27 19.81 18.78 15.75
C SER A 27 18.34 18.59 16.15
N LYS A 28 17.38 18.94 15.28
CA LYS A 28 15.95 18.65 15.47
C LYS A 28 15.66 17.15 15.63
N TYR A 29 16.57 16.26 15.19
CA TYR A 29 16.43 14.81 15.36
C TYR A 29 16.86 14.26 16.73
N GLU A 30 17.48 15.07 17.60
CA GLU A 30 17.91 14.63 18.95
C GLU A 30 16.76 14.11 19.83
N CYS A 31 15.52 14.42 19.45
CA CYS A 31 14.31 14.05 20.18
C CYS A 31 13.57 12.83 19.60
N VAL A 32 14.04 12.23 18.50
CA VAL A 32 13.42 11.02 17.95
C VAL A 32 13.93 9.78 18.70
N PRO A 33 13.05 8.94 19.28
CA PRO A 33 13.47 7.77 20.03
C PRO A 33 14.20 6.72 19.19
N THR A 34 14.83 5.77 19.87
CA THR A 34 15.34 4.53 19.23
C THR A 34 14.20 3.75 18.59
N VAL A 35 14.51 2.88 17.64
CA VAL A 35 13.54 1.98 16.98
C VAL A 35 12.80 1.13 18.01
N LYS A 36 13.53 0.60 18.99
CA LYS A 36 12.93 -0.20 20.07
C LYS A 36 11.92 0.60 20.90
N GLU A 37 12.22 1.86 21.19
CA GLU A 37 11.30 2.75 21.89
C GLU A 37 10.09 3.12 21.04
N MET A 38 10.28 3.40 19.74
CA MET A 38 9.18 3.66 18.81
C MET A 38 8.21 2.47 18.72
N ILE A 39 8.72 1.24 18.62
CA ILE A 39 7.90 0.01 18.61
C ILE A 39 7.12 -0.12 19.92
N LYS A 40 7.77 0.09 21.07
CA LYS A 40 7.13 0.08 22.38
C LYS A 40 6.01 1.12 22.48
N ASP A 41 6.26 2.32 21.98
CA ASP A 41 5.28 3.40 21.95
C ASP A 41 4.09 3.06 21.06
N ILE A 42 4.30 2.53 19.86
CA ILE A 42 3.21 2.10 18.97
C ILE A 42 2.33 1.04 19.64
N VAL A 43 2.91 0.05 20.32
CA VAL A 43 2.14 -0.96 21.08
C VAL A 43 1.31 -0.30 22.18
N ASN A 44 1.88 0.68 22.88
CA ASN A 44 1.18 1.45 23.91
C ASN A 44 0.04 2.30 23.31
N TYR A 45 0.30 2.96 22.18
CA TYR A 45 -0.67 3.77 21.44
C TYR A 45 -1.86 2.94 20.97
N HIS A 46 -1.60 1.77 20.38
CA HIS A 46 -2.62 0.83 19.99
C HIS A 46 -3.45 0.35 21.20
N THR A 47 -2.80 0.07 22.33
CA THR A 47 -3.50 -0.31 23.58
C THR A 47 -4.39 0.81 24.12
N LYS A 48 -3.93 2.07 24.07
CA LYS A 48 -4.73 3.25 24.44
C LYS A 48 -5.94 3.40 23.53
N TRP A 49 -5.74 3.29 22.22
CA TRP A 49 -6.80 3.37 21.23
C TRP A 49 -7.90 2.32 21.47
N LEU A 50 -7.52 1.05 21.67
CA LEU A 50 -8.49 -0.03 21.98
C LEU A 50 -9.29 0.25 23.25
N ARG A 51 -8.69 0.85 24.29
CA ARG A 51 -9.40 1.25 25.51
C ARG A 51 -10.39 2.38 25.24
N LYS A 52 -9.98 3.41 24.50
CA LYS A 52 -10.86 4.52 24.11
C LYS A 52 -12.04 4.07 23.24
N GLN A 53 -11.80 3.16 22.30
CA GLN A 53 -12.86 2.62 21.44
C GLN A 53 -13.97 1.92 22.23
N ARG A 54 -13.65 1.32 23.38
CA ARG A 54 -14.65 0.70 24.27
C ARG A 54 -15.45 1.71 25.09
N ASN A 55 -14.89 2.88 25.36
CA ASN A 55 -15.42 3.85 26.33
C ASN A 55 -16.08 5.08 25.70
N SER A 56 -15.83 5.36 24.41
CA SER A 56 -16.29 6.58 23.74
C SER A 56 -17.37 6.31 22.68
N GLY A 57 -18.23 7.30 22.43
CA GLY A 57 -19.19 7.27 21.32
C GLY A 57 -18.48 7.23 19.96
N LYS A 58 -19.04 6.51 18.97
CA LYS A 58 -18.38 6.15 17.71
C LYS A 58 -17.93 7.35 16.84
N ASN A 59 -18.48 8.55 17.04
CA ASN A 59 -18.36 9.66 16.08
C ASN A 59 -16.97 10.30 16.00
N SER A 60 -16.25 10.51 17.11
CA SER A 60 -14.95 11.20 17.10
C SER A 60 -13.85 10.39 16.40
N PHE A 61 -13.96 9.06 16.37
CA PHE A 61 -13.00 8.21 15.67
C PHE A 61 -13.20 8.21 14.15
N VAL A 62 -14.44 8.42 13.68
CA VAL A 62 -14.76 8.43 12.25
C VAL A 62 -14.10 9.64 11.59
N GLU A 63 -14.21 10.80 12.23
CA GLU A 63 -13.61 12.04 11.76
C GLU A 63 -12.08 11.96 11.76
N ALA A 64 -11.45 11.56 12.87
CA ALA A 64 -10.00 11.41 12.93
C ALA A 64 -9.47 10.44 11.86
N LYS A 65 -10.13 9.28 11.66
CA LYS A 65 -9.75 8.33 10.59
C LYS A 65 -9.89 8.93 9.19
N ARG A 66 -10.96 9.70 8.95
CA ARG A 66 -11.19 10.38 7.68
C ARG A 66 -10.08 11.38 7.38
N GLU A 67 -9.70 12.20 8.36
CA GLU A 67 -8.61 13.15 8.20
C GLU A 67 -7.25 12.47 8.02
N MET A 68 -6.98 11.36 8.72
CA MET A 68 -5.74 10.60 8.53
C MET A 68 -5.66 10.00 7.11
N MET A 69 -6.80 9.52 6.59
CA MET A 69 -6.91 8.98 5.24
C MET A 69 -6.74 10.05 4.17
N MET A 70 -7.36 11.20 4.34
CA MET A 70 -7.22 12.35 3.44
C MET A 70 -5.76 12.79 3.35
N GLU A 71 -5.09 12.97 4.49
CA GLU A 71 -3.67 13.34 4.53
C GLU A 71 -2.81 12.28 3.83
N PHE A 72 -3.00 11.00 4.15
CA PHE A 72 -2.26 9.90 3.53
C PHE A 72 -2.38 9.93 2.00
N LEU A 73 -3.60 10.00 1.47
CA LEU A 73 -3.84 9.95 0.03
C LEU A 73 -3.30 11.20 -0.68
N PHE A 74 -3.43 12.37 -0.07
CA PHE A 74 -2.82 13.59 -0.58
C PHE A 74 -1.29 13.44 -0.67
N ARG A 75 -0.62 12.82 0.31
CA ARG A 75 0.83 12.61 0.28
C ARG A 75 1.30 11.54 -0.70
N VAL A 76 0.53 10.46 -0.87
CA VAL A 76 0.84 9.44 -1.90
C VAL A 76 0.89 10.08 -3.28
N GLN A 77 0.01 11.06 -3.51
CA GLN A 77 -0.08 11.83 -4.73
C GLN A 77 1.08 12.82 -4.89
N GLN A 78 1.36 13.65 -3.87
CA GLN A 78 2.50 14.58 -3.87
C GLN A 78 3.85 13.87 -4.03
N GLY A 79 3.97 12.64 -3.53
CA GLY A 79 5.18 11.83 -3.66
C GLY A 79 5.54 11.43 -5.10
N GLU A 80 4.61 11.56 -6.06
CA GLU A 80 4.84 11.27 -7.48
C GLU A 80 4.70 12.50 -8.37
N ASP A 81 4.45 13.67 -7.79
CA ASP A 81 4.12 14.89 -8.55
C ASP A 81 2.94 14.69 -9.52
N ILE A 82 1.93 13.94 -9.07
CA ILE A 82 0.70 13.66 -9.83
C ILE A 82 -0.49 14.37 -9.19
N GLY A 83 -1.62 14.36 -9.88
CA GLY A 83 -2.92 14.81 -9.40
C GLY A 83 -3.00 16.29 -9.00
N VAL A 84 -4.03 16.64 -8.23
CA VAL A 84 -4.26 18.04 -7.81
C VAL A 84 -3.30 18.45 -6.69
N ASN A 85 -2.55 19.53 -6.90
CA ASN A 85 -1.49 19.94 -5.97
C ASN A 85 -1.96 20.84 -4.82
N ASP A 86 -3.18 21.38 -4.92
CA ASP A 86 -3.75 22.18 -3.85
C ASP A 86 -4.67 21.36 -2.95
N GLN A 87 -4.50 21.55 -1.64
CA GLN A 87 -5.25 20.81 -0.63
C GLN A 87 -6.77 21.07 -0.74
N GLY A 88 -7.18 22.28 -1.13
CA GLY A 88 -8.60 22.63 -1.25
C GLY A 88 -9.33 21.83 -2.33
N THR A 89 -8.75 21.71 -3.53
CA THR A 89 -9.30 20.90 -4.62
C THR A 89 -9.23 19.41 -4.28
N PHE A 90 -8.13 18.95 -3.67
CA PHE A 90 -8.05 17.56 -3.19
C PHE A 90 -9.19 17.23 -2.23
N GLU A 91 -9.45 18.09 -1.25
CA GLU A 91 -10.53 17.93 -0.28
C GLU A 91 -11.91 17.85 -0.97
N GLN A 92 -12.16 18.67 -1.99
CA GLN A 92 -13.40 18.62 -2.76
C GLN A 92 -13.57 17.27 -3.47
N VAL A 93 -12.55 16.81 -4.18
CA VAL A 93 -12.56 15.52 -4.89
C VAL A 93 -12.72 14.36 -3.91
N PHE A 94 -11.96 14.38 -2.81
CA PHE A 94 -12.06 13.39 -1.74
C PHE A 94 -13.48 13.31 -1.17
N ASN A 95 -14.09 14.45 -0.85
CA ASN A 95 -15.44 14.50 -0.30
C ASN A 95 -16.50 14.02 -1.29
N ALA A 96 -16.31 14.26 -2.59
CA ALA A 96 -17.19 13.76 -3.63
C ALA A 96 -17.14 12.23 -3.73
N GLU A 97 -15.94 11.65 -3.82
CA GLU A 97 -15.75 10.20 -3.89
C GLU A 97 -16.21 9.50 -2.60
N MET A 98 -15.95 10.08 -1.41
CA MET A 98 -16.46 9.55 -0.13
C MET A 98 -17.98 9.39 -0.14
N LYS A 99 -18.71 10.43 -0.56
CA LYS A 99 -20.18 10.38 -0.67
C LYS A 99 -20.64 9.31 -1.66
N TYR A 100 -19.89 9.11 -2.75
CA TYR A 100 -20.18 8.07 -3.73
C TYR A 100 -20.04 6.67 -3.13
N PHE A 101 -18.95 6.39 -2.41
CA PHE A 101 -18.72 5.10 -1.75
C PHE A 101 -19.73 4.83 -0.63
N GLU A 102 -20.12 5.84 0.14
CA GLU A 102 -21.17 5.69 1.16
C GLU A 102 -22.52 5.31 0.54
N LYS A 103 -22.91 5.95 -0.58
CA LYS A 103 -24.16 5.66 -1.28
C LYS A 103 -24.17 4.28 -1.95
N THR A 104 -23.05 3.89 -2.55
CA THR A 104 -22.94 2.60 -3.27
C THR A 104 -22.76 1.43 -2.32
N GLY A 105 -22.06 1.61 -1.19
CA GLY A 105 -21.96 0.62 -0.11
C GLY A 105 -23.31 0.31 0.54
N GLN A 106 -24.14 1.32 0.80
CA GLN A 106 -25.50 1.13 1.35
C GLN A 106 -26.44 0.37 0.39
N LYS A 107 -26.27 0.52 -0.93
CA LYS A 107 -27.08 -0.21 -1.91
C LYS A 107 -26.75 -1.71 -1.94
N ARG A 108 -25.49 -2.10 -1.73
CA ARG A 108 -25.07 -3.51 -1.66
C ARG A 108 -25.62 -4.21 -0.41
N GLU A 109 -25.58 -3.53 0.75
CA GLU A 109 -26.12 -4.08 2.01
C GLU A 109 -27.64 -4.26 1.98
N CYS A 110 -28.39 -3.37 1.30
CA CYS A 110 -29.85 -3.53 1.12
C CYS A 110 -30.24 -4.62 0.09
N SER A 111 -29.35 -4.99 -0.84
CA SER A 111 -29.61 -6.05 -1.82
C SER A 111 -29.26 -7.46 -1.32
N GLU A 112 -28.40 -7.58 -0.31
CA GLU A 112 -28.00 -8.86 0.28
C GLU A 112 -28.90 -9.30 1.45
N SER A 113 -29.73 -8.40 2.00
CA SER A 113 -30.69 -8.72 3.07
C SER A 113 -31.99 -9.36 2.59
N GLY A 114 -32.04 -9.95 1.40
CA GLY A 114 -33.28 -10.55 0.90
C GLY A 114 -33.13 -11.28 -0.42
N LYS A 115 -32.59 -12.51 -0.39
CA LYS A 115 -32.94 -13.64 -1.27
C LYS A 115 -32.17 -14.88 -0.82
N ASP A 116 -32.89 -15.86 -0.30
CA ASP A 116 -32.40 -17.25 -0.23
C ASP A 116 -31.98 -17.70 -1.64
N LEU A 117 -30.69 -17.97 -1.83
CA LEU A 117 -30.18 -18.64 -3.03
C LEU A 117 -29.89 -20.12 -2.71
N PRO A 118 -30.27 -21.05 -3.59
CA PRO A 118 -30.29 -22.48 -3.27
C PRO A 118 -28.89 -23.10 -3.28
N ARG A 119 -28.59 -23.88 -2.23
CA ARG A 119 -27.40 -24.74 -2.12
C ARG A 119 -27.30 -25.70 -3.31
N LYS A 120 -26.32 -25.48 -4.20
CA LYS A 120 -25.89 -26.51 -5.17
C LYS A 120 -24.88 -27.45 -4.51
N LYS A 121 -25.29 -28.72 -4.41
CA LYS A 121 -24.43 -29.86 -4.05
C LYS A 121 -23.40 -30.08 -5.16
N ILE A 122 -22.14 -30.23 -4.76
CA ILE A 122 -21.04 -30.69 -5.59
C ILE A 122 -21.29 -32.16 -5.96
N ARG A 123 -21.27 -32.49 -7.26
CA ARG A 123 -21.01 -33.84 -7.75
C ARG A 123 -20.09 -33.75 -8.98
N ASN A 124 -19.04 -34.55 -8.91
CA ASN A 124 -18.04 -34.80 -9.94
C ASN A 124 -18.68 -35.34 -11.24
N GLU A 125 -18.21 -34.85 -12.39
CA GLU A 125 -17.89 -35.61 -13.61
C GLU A 125 -17.39 -34.65 -14.70
N SER A 126 -16.24 -34.96 -15.31
CA SER A 126 -15.76 -34.40 -16.58
C SER A 126 -16.18 -35.32 -17.74
N PRO A 127 -15.94 -34.97 -19.02
CA PRO A 127 -15.90 -33.66 -19.66
C PRO A 127 -16.91 -33.59 -20.83
N ASN A 128 -17.41 -32.41 -21.17
CA ASN A 128 -17.77 -32.11 -22.55
C ASN A 128 -17.90 -30.61 -22.80
N ASN A 129 -17.39 -30.20 -23.96
CA ASN A 129 -17.45 -28.87 -24.55
C ASN A 129 -18.84 -28.25 -24.44
N GLU A 130 -18.90 -27.06 -23.83
CA GLU A 130 -19.77 -25.98 -24.28
C GLU A 130 -19.20 -24.66 -23.75
N GLN A 131 -19.04 -23.70 -24.67
CA GLN A 131 -18.59 -22.35 -24.40
C GLN A 131 -19.42 -21.72 -23.28
N ARG A 132 -18.76 -21.28 -22.21
CA ARG A 132 -19.34 -20.35 -21.22
C ARG A 132 -18.43 -19.14 -21.06
N SER A 133 -18.86 -18.06 -21.70
CA SER A 133 -18.49 -16.69 -21.40
C SER A 133 -19.33 -16.22 -20.21
N ASP A 134 -18.84 -16.41 -18.99
CA ASP A 134 -19.36 -15.70 -17.82
C ASP A 134 -18.21 -14.80 -17.33
N GLN A 135 -18.11 -13.63 -17.95
CA GLN A 135 -17.37 -12.50 -17.39
C GLN A 135 -18.22 -11.93 -16.26
N ASP A 136 -17.79 -12.13 -15.01
CA ASP A 136 -18.18 -11.26 -13.91
C ASP A 136 -17.52 -9.90 -14.15
N SER A 137 -18.13 -9.11 -15.04
CA SER A 137 -17.70 -7.76 -15.31
C SER A 137 -18.01 -6.86 -14.10
N LEU A 138 -16.97 -6.19 -13.61
CA LEU A 138 -17.11 -4.95 -12.83
C LEU A 138 -18.18 -4.06 -13.48
N PRO A 139 -19.04 -3.36 -12.72
CA PRO A 139 -20.15 -2.62 -13.30
C PRO A 139 -19.66 -1.65 -14.37
N ASP A 140 -20.01 -1.97 -15.61
CA ASP A 140 -19.78 -1.15 -16.78
C ASP A 140 -20.54 0.17 -16.61
N SER A 141 -19.82 1.28 -16.74
CA SER A 141 -20.33 2.65 -16.91
C SER A 141 -21.37 3.15 -15.89
N PHE A 142 -20.91 3.87 -14.85
CA PHE A 142 -21.71 4.98 -14.33
C PHE A 142 -20.86 6.25 -14.40
N ASP A 143 -21.19 7.09 -15.38
CA ASP A 143 -20.54 8.37 -15.65
C ASP A 143 -20.63 9.25 -14.40
N VAL A 144 -19.49 9.63 -13.83
CA VAL A 144 -19.44 10.40 -12.58
C VAL A 144 -19.64 11.90 -12.83
N LYS A 145 -20.17 12.27 -13.97
CA LYS A 145 -20.58 13.65 -14.24
C LYS A 145 -21.65 14.14 -13.27
N ASP A 146 -22.48 13.26 -12.73
CA ASP A 146 -23.78 13.69 -12.19
C ASP A 146 -23.86 14.01 -10.69
N TYR A 147 -22.76 14.24 -9.95
CA TYR A 147 -22.94 14.67 -8.55
C TYR A 147 -22.09 15.80 -7.96
N ILE A 148 -20.88 16.14 -8.41
CA ILE A 148 -20.19 17.40 -8.00
C ILE A 148 -19.19 17.84 -9.10
N ILE A 149 -19.57 17.77 -10.38
CA ILE A 149 -18.63 18.10 -11.48
C ILE A 149 -19.29 18.94 -12.58
N GLU A 150 -20.07 19.95 -12.19
CA GLU A 150 -20.38 21.07 -13.09
C GLU A 150 -19.53 22.31 -12.75
N ASN A 151 -18.89 22.36 -11.57
CA ASN A 151 -18.06 23.51 -11.16
C ASN A 151 -16.53 23.26 -11.26
N LEU A 152 -16.10 22.05 -11.66
CA LEU A 152 -14.67 21.68 -11.77
C LEU A 152 -14.24 21.26 -13.19
N THR A 153 -15.19 20.98 -14.09
CA THR A 153 -14.97 20.49 -15.47
C THR A 153 -14.85 21.58 -16.53
N ASP A 154 -15.08 22.85 -16.17
CA ASP A 154 -14.77 24.02 -17.01
C ASP A 154 -13.27 24.37 -17.03
N LYS A 155 -12.43 23.49 -16.47
CA LYS A 155 -10.99 23.66 -16.40
C LYS A 155 -10.31 22.95 -17.58
N GLY A 156 -9.14 23.45 -18.00
CA GLY A 156 -8.42 22.94 -19.17
C GLY A 156 -8.02 21.46 -19.05
N ASN A 157 -7.68 20.82 -20.18
CA ASN A 157 -7.39 19.38 -20.26
C ASN A 157 -6.35 18.87 -19.23
N ASP A 158 -5.32 19.66 -18.89
CA ASP A 158 -4.30 19.27 -17.89
C ASP A 158 -4.87 19.12 -16.48
N GLU A 159 -5.78 20.01 -16.09
CA GLU A 159 -6.38 20.00 -14.76
C GLU A 159 -7.41 18.88 -14.60
N ASN A 160 -8.12 18.55 -15.69
CA ASN A 160 -9.00 17.38 -15.74
C ASN A 160 -8.21 16.07 -15.58
N ASN A 161 -7.02 15.96 -16.17
CA ASN A 161 -6.15 14.80 -15.99
C ASN A 161 -5.71 14.66 -14.53
N LYS A 162 -5.28 15.75 -13.89
CA LYS A 162 -4.92 15.77 -12.46
C LYS A 162 -6.08 15.38 -11.54
N ILE A 163 -7.29 15.84 -11.85
CA ILE A 163 -8.50 15.41 -11.13
C ILE A 163 -8.70 13.90 -11.32
N ASN A 164 -8.59 13.37 -12.54
CA ASN A 164 -8.74 11.94 -12.80
C ASN A 164 -7.69 11.09 -12.08
N GLU A 165 -6.43 11.50 -12.06
CA GLU A 165 -5.37 10.83 -11.29
C GLU A 165 -5.70 10.77 -9.79
N THR A 166 -6.17 11.89 -9.24
CA THR A 166 -6.61 11.98 -7.85
C THR A 166 -7.74 10.98 -7.58
N ARG A 167 -8.73 10.93 -8.47
CA ARG A 167 -9.89 10.02 -8.34
C ARG A 167 -9.50 8.56 -8.44
N ASN A 168 -8.63 8.21 -9.39
CA ASN A 168 -8.11 6.86 -9.54
C ASN A 168 -7.35 6.42 -8.29
N LEU A 169 -6.54 7.30 -7.69
CA LEU A 169 -5.86 7.02 -6.43
C LEU A 169 -6.85 6.72 -5.29
N LEU A 170 -7.88 7.55 -5.12
CA LEU A 170 -8.93 7.32 -4.12
C LEU A 170 -9.61 5.97 -4.36
N ARG A 171 -10.00 5.68 -5.60
CA ARG A 171 -10.65 4.43 -5.99
C ARG A 171 -9.77 3.20 -5.76
N GLY A 172 -8.48 3.27 -6.09
CA GLY A 172 -7.52 2.20 -5.84
C GLY A 172 -7.38 1.89 -4.34
N TYR A 173 -7.36 2.92 -3.49
CA TYR A 173 -7.38 2.74 -2.04
C TYR A 173 -8.67 2.04 -1.55
N TRP A 174 -9.82 2.43 -2.09
CA TRP A 174 -11.12 1.82 -1.75
C TRP A 174 -11.23 0.38 -2.25
N HIS A 175 -10.73 0.10 -3.44
CA HIS A 175 -10.61 -1.25 -4.00
C HIS A 175 -9.87 -2.18 -3.03
N LEU A 176 -8.65 -1.81 -2.62
CA LEU A 176 -7.87 -2.60 -1.65
C LEU A 176 -8.56 -2.75 -0.29
N LYS A 177 -9.33 -1.74 0.14
CA LYS A 177 -10.10 -1.83 1.38
C LYS A 177 -11.28 -2.79 1.27
N HIS A 178 -11.89 -2.87 0.09
CA HIS A 178 -12.99 -3.78 -0.18
C HIS A 178 -12.51 -5.23 -0.28
N GLU A 179 -11.40 -5.48 -0.96
CA GLU A 179 -10.82 -6.83 -1.06
C GLU A 179 -10.40 -7.38 0.32
N LEU A 180 -9.83 -6.54 1.20
CA LEU A 180 -9.57 -6.94 2.59
C LEU A 180 -10.84 -7.37 3.33
N LYS A 181 -11.98 -6.71 3.07
CA LYS A 181 -13.26 -7.03 3.72
C LYS A 181 -13.81 -8.35 3.22
N LYS A 182 -13.76 -8.62 1.91
CA LYS A 182 -14.18 -9.90 1.33
C LYS A 182 -13.44 -11.07 1.96
N LEU A 183 -12.10 -10.99 2.01
CA LEU A 183 -11.26 -12.03 2.62
C LEU A 183 -11.59 -12.26 4.10
N SER A 184 -12.03 -11.22 4.82
CA SER A 184 -12.45 -11.37 6.21
C SER A 184 -13.87 -11.91 6.41
N ASP A 185 -14.76 -11.73 5.42
CA ASP A 185 -16.19 -12.09 5.51
C ASP A 185 -16.48 -13.48 4.92
N GLU A 186 -15.75 -13.92 3.87
CA GLU A 186 -16.00 -15.18 3.15
C GLU A 186 -15.48 -16.42 3.90
N GLU A 187 -14.49 -16.26 4.78
CA GLU A 187 -13.90 -17.36 5.54
C GLU A 187 -13.90 -16.97 7.03
N GLN A 188 -14.43 -17.82 7.91
CA GLN A 188 -14.37 -17.66 9.38
C GLN A 188 -12.92 -17.81 9.90
N SER A 189 -11.95 -17.08 9.35
CA SER A 189 -10.53 -17.38 9.42
C SER A 189 -9.66 -16.12 9.59
N ASN A 190 -8.46 -16.36 10.14
CA ASN A 190 -7.45 -15.40 10.59
C ASN A 190 -6.69 -14.69 9.44
N TYR A 191 -7.30 -14.47 8.27
CA TYR A 191 -6.69 -13.91 7.05
C TYR A 191 -6.45 -12.40 7.11
N VAL A 192 -5.78 -11.92 8.16
CA VAL A 192 -5.58 -10.48 8.32
C VAL A 192 -4.37 -10.05 7.48
N GLY A 193 -4.64 -9.53 6.28
CA GLY A 193 -3.67 -8.79 5.48
C GLY A 193 -2.95 -9.57 4.37
N GLU A 194 -3.48 -10.71 3.95
CA GLU A 194 -3.00 -11.40 2.75
C GLU A 194 -3.28 -10.60 1.48
N ILE A 195 -2.46 -10.84 0.46
CA ILE A 195 -2.51 -10.15 -0.83
C ILE A 195 -2.65 -11.20 -1.93
N ASP A 196 -3.53 -10.92 -2.88
CA ASP A 196 -3.69 -11.70 -4.10
C ASP A 196 -3.16 -10.91 -5.31
N VAL A 197 -2.45 -11.57 -6.22
CA VAL A 197 -1.77 -10.90 -7.33
C VAL A 197 -2.77 -10.29 -8.30
N GLU A 198 -3.85 -11.01 -8.61
CA GLU A 198 -4.83 -10.52 -9.59
C GLU A 198 -5.64 -9.35 -9.00
N THR A 199 -6.28 -9.56 -7.84
CA THR A 199 -7.22 -8.60 -7.27
C THR A 199 -6.53 -7.44 -6.55
N CYS A 200 -5.47 -7.69 -5.77
CA CYS A 200 -4.81 -6.64 -4.99
C CYS A 200 -3.72 -5.90 -5.79
N ILE A 201 -3.12 -6.54 -6.79
CA ILE A 201 -2.03 -5.93 -7.58
C ILE A 201 -2.52 -5.53 -8.97
N GLN A 202 -2.95 -6.46 -9.83
CA GLN A 202 -3.31 -6.16 -11.22
C GLN A 202 -4.59 -5.31 -11.33
N ASP A 203 -5.69 -5.72 -10.70
CA ASP A 203 -6.94 -4.97 -10.72
C ASP A 203 -6.78 -3.60 -10.06
N CYS A 204 -6.08 -3.53 -8.92
CA CYS A 204 -5.80 -2.26 -8.27
C CYS A 204 -4.98 -1.34 -9.19
N HIS A 205 -3.94 -1.86 -9.85
CA HIS A 205 -3.19 -1.11 -10.86
C HIS A 205 -4.08 -0.66 -12.02
N GLY A 206 -4.99 -1.52 -12.50
CA GLY A 206 -5.99 -1.21 -13.51
C GLY A 206 -6.90 -0.05 -13.11
N VAL A 207 -7.28 0.04 -11.84
CA VAL A 207 -8.03 1.18 -11.28
C VAL A 207 -7.16 2.44 -11.20
N LEU A 208 -5.91 2.31 -10.73
CA LEU A 208 -4.99 3.44 -10.55
C LEU A 208 -4.62 4.12 -11.88
N MET A 209 -4.44 3.33 -12.95
CA MET A 209 -3.93 3.80 -14.24
C MET A 209 -4.99 3.98 -15.32
N ARG A 210 -6.27 3.83 -14.96
CA ARG A 210 -7.40 3.95 -15.89
C ARG A 210 -7.40 5.30 -16.61
N ASP A 211 -7.38 5.26 -17.94
CA ASP A 211 -7.40 6.43 -18.82
C ASP A 211 -6.21 7.40 -18.63
N LEU A 212 -5.10 6.92 -18.05
CA LEU A 212 -3.87 7.73 -17.84
C LEU A 212 -2.71 7.35 -18.76
N LEU A 213 -2.72 6.13 -19.31
CA LEU A 213 -1.61 5.58 -20.09
C LEU A 213 -1.85 5.73 -21.60
N ASP A 214 -0.81 6.17 -22.30
CA ASP A 214 -0.79 6.23 -23.76
C ASP A 214 -0.43 4.88 -24.40
N GLU A 215 -0.49 4.81 -25.73
CA GLU A 215 -0.23 3.60 -26.52
C GLU A 215 1.24 3.12 -26.45
N THR A 216 2.16 3.94 -25.92
CA THR A 216 3.58 3.57 -25.77
C THR A 216 3.86 2.80 -24.48
N LYS A 217 2.87 2.75 -23.58
CA LYS A 217 2.95 2.09 -22.27
C LYS A 217 2.19 0.76 -22.28
N THR A 218 2.53 -0.09 -21.31
CA THR A 218 1.76 -1.31 -21.07
C THR A 218 0.39 -0.92 -20.53
N GLN A 219 -0.67 -1.60 -20.98
CA GLN A 219 -2.04 -1.28 -20.57
C GLN A 219 -2.23 -1.39 -19.04
N PRO A 220 -3.14 -0.59 -18.46
CA PRO A 220 -3.52 -0.70 -17.06
C PRO A 220 -3.86 -2.16 -16.67
N GLY A 221 -3.40 -2.57 -15.49
CA GLY A 221 -3.54 -3.92 -14.96
C GLY A 221 -2.63 -5.01 -15.53
N LYS A 222 -1.88 -4.74 -16.62
CA LYS A 222 -0.99 -5.75 -17.23
C LYS A 222 0.46 -5.56 -16.85
N PHE A 223 1.18 -6.65 -16.60
CA PHE A 223 2.61 -6.57 -16.32
C PHE A 223 3.40 -6.18 -17.57
N SER A 224 4.43 -5.36 -17.37
CA SER A 224 5.23 -4.81 -18.44
C SER A 224 6.35 -5.74 -18.85
N VAL A 225 6.44 -6.00 -20.16
CA VAL A 225 7.55 -6.70 -20.81
C VAL A 225 8.59 -5.74 -21.40
N LEU A 226 8.34 -4.43 -21.30
CA LEU A 226 9.24 -3.40 -21.81
C LEU A 226 10.43 -3.19 -20.87
N PRO A 227 11.64 -2.90 -21.36
CA PRO A 227 12.75 -2.48 -20.51
C PRO A 227 12.39 -1.24 -19.69
N ARG A 228 12.83 -1.21 -18.42
CA ARG A 228 12.53 -0.12 -17.49
C ARG A 228 13.77 0.25 -16.71
N SER A 229 13.95 1.55 -16.49
CA SER A 229 15.00 2.08 -15.63
C SER A 229 14.53 3.38 -14.97
N ALA A 230 15.24 3.79 -13.93
CA ALA A 230 15.07 5.10 -13.30
C ALA A 230 16.44 5.75 -13.08
N ASN A 231 16.50 7.08 -13.23
CA ASN A 231 17.69 7.84 -12.88
C ASN A 231 17.54 8.41 -11.47
N PHE A 232 18.54 8.19 -10.62
CA PHE A 232 18.62 8.80 -9.29
C PHE A 232 20.06 9.21 -9.00
N ASP A 233 20.25 10.47 -8.62
CA ASP A 233 21.58 11.06 -8.37
C ASP A 233 22.58 10.84 -9.52
N GLY A 234 22.10 10.98 -10.76
CA GLY A 234 22.90 10.79 -11.97
C GLY A 234 23.24 9.34 -12.29
N LYS A 235 22.75 8.36 -11.52
CA LYS A 235 22.94 6.92 -11.76
C LYS A 235 21.65 6.28 -12.27
N ASP A 236 21.78 5.45 -13.31
CA ASP A 236 20.68 4.64 -13.82
C ASP A 236 20.54 3.34 -13.03
N PHE A 237 19.31 3.02 -12.66
CA PHE A 237 18.90 1.79 -11.99
C PHE A 237 17.95 1.03 -12.89
N PHE A 238 18.38 -0.14 -13.35
CA PHE A 238 17.56 -1.03 -14.17
C PHE A 238 16.62 -1.88 -13.31
N TYR A 239 15.47 -2.21 -13.87
CA TYR A 239 14.52 -3.16 -13.29
C TYR A 239 14.51 -4.45 -14.12
N PRO A 240 14.13 -5.59 -13.53
CA PRO A 240 14.07 -6.85 -14.28
C PRO A 240 13.14 -6.71 -15.49
N SER A 241 13.62 -7.14 -16.65
CA SER A 241 12.80 -7.20 -17.87
C SER A 241 12.36 -8.64 -18.11
N TYR A 242 11.14 -8.83 -18.61
CA TYR A 242 10.55 -10.16 -18.76
C TYR A 242 10.15 -10.39 -20.21
N ALA A 243 10.36 -11.62 -20.71
CA ALA A 243 9.96 -11.97 -22.08
C ALA A 243 8.43 -12.03 -22.27
N THR A 244 7.67 -12.36 -21.20
CA THR A 244 6.21 -12.46 -21.22
C THR A 244 5.59 -11.96 -19.92
N GLU A 245 4.30 -11.64 -19.96
CA GLU A 245 3.51 -11.28 -18.76
C GLU A 245 3.44 -12.44 -17.75
N GLU A 246 3.37 -13.68 -18.23
CA GLU A 246 3.39 -14.88 -17.37
C GLU A 246 4.68 -14.96 -16.54
N ILE A 247 5.84 -14.68 -17.14
CA ILE A 247 7.12 -14.70 -16.41
C ILE A 247 7.16 -13.57 -15.37
N ALA A 248 6.64 -12.39 -15.72
CA ALA A 248 6.51 -11.28 -14.78
C ALA A 248 5.57 -11.64 -13.62
N PHE A 249 4.47 -12.34 -13.90
CA PHE A 249 3.54 -12.86 -12.90
C PHE A 249 4.26 -13.77 -11.92
N GLN A 250 5.05 -14.74 -12.39
CA GLN A 250 5.79 -15.67 -11.51
C GLN A 250 6.75 -14.95 -10.55
N ALA A 251 7.42 -13.89 -10.99
CA ALA A 251 8.28 -13.08 -10.12
C ALA A 251 7.47 -12.34 -9.03
N VAL A 252 6.36 -11.70 -9.41
CA VAL A 252 5.49 -10.97 -8.47
C VAL A 252 4.83 -11.94 -7.48
N ASP A 253 4.32 -13.06 -7.99
CA ASP A 253 3.70 -14.12 -7.19
C ASP A 253 4.69 -14.71 -6.17
N THR A 254 5.96 -14.91 -6.55
CA THR A 254 7.00 -15.34 -5.60
C THR A 254 7.13 -14.40 -4.41
N ILE A 255 7.14 -13.08 -4.64
CA ILE A 255 7.19 -12.08 -3.56
C ILE A 255 5.92 -12.11 -2.70
N VAL A 256 4.75 -12.22 -3.34
CA VAL A 256 3.46 -12.25 -2.64
C VAL A 256 3.29 -13.53 -1.82
N LEU A 257 3.68 -14.69 -2.35
CA LEU A 257 3.66 -15.97 -1.64
C LEU A 257 4.53 -15.93 -0.39
N GLU A 258 5.75 -15.41 -0.47
CA GLU A 258 6.61 -15.28 0.70
C GLU A 258 6.07 -14.25 1.70
N TYR A 259 5.49 -13.14 1.23
CA TYR A 259 4.79 -12.19 2.09
C TYR A 259 3.62 -12.85 2.84
N ASN A 260 2.73 -13.56 2.15
CA ASN A 260 1.58 -14.21 2.76
C ASN A 260 2.02 -15.28 3.79
N LYS A 261 3.06 -16.08 3.48
CA LYS A 261 3.68 -17.01 4.44
C LYS A 261 4.17 -16.27 5.70
N MET A 262 4.89 -15.16 5.54
CA MET A 262 5.38 -14.36 6.67
C MET A 262 4.22 -13.82 7.51
N VAL A 263 3.18 -13.25 6.88
CA VAL A 263 1.99 -12.73 7.59
C VAL A 263 1.31 -13.82 8.41
N MET A 264 1.11 -15.01 7.84
CA MET A 264 0.53 -16.14 8.54
C MET A 264 1.35 -16.54 9.77
N GLU A 265 2.69 -16.58 9.67
CA GLU A 265 3.53 -16.92 10.82
C GLU A 265 3.54 -15.81 11.89
N ILE A 266 3.64 -14.55 11.46
CA ILE A 266 3.58 -13.40 12.36
C ILE A 266 2.25 -13.35 13.11
N SER A 267 1.14 -13.79 12.48
CA SER A 267 -0.17 -13.85 13.12
C SER A 267 -0.17 -14.70 14.40
N LYS A 268 0.68 -15.73 14.47
CA LYS A 268 0.80 -16.70 15.57
C LYS A 268 1.65 -16.17 16.74
N ILE A 269 2.41 -15.09 16.55
CA ILE A 269 3.25 -14.49 17.59
C ILE A 269 2.37 -13.91 18.71
N LYS A 270 2.67 -14.29 19.96
CA LYS A 270 1.93 -13.83 21.14
C LYS A 270 2.45 -12.51 21.70
N ASN A 271 3.75 -12.27 21.63
CA ASN A 271 4.36 -11.04 22.11
C ASN A 271 4.00 -9.89 21.15
N LYS A 272 3.28 -8.87 21.66
CA LYS A 272 2.80 -7.76 20.84
C LYS A 272 3.91 -6.90 20.23
N HIS A 273 5.04 -6.76 20.92
CA HIS A 273 6.18 -5.98 20.44
C HIS A 273 6.85 -6.69 19.28
N GLU A 274 7.16 -7.97 19.48
CA GLU A 274 7.76 -8.84 18.45
C GLU A 274 6.82 -8.99 17.25
N LYS A 275 5.51 -9.15 17.49
CA LYS A 275 4.51 -9.22 16.42
C LYS A 275 4.51 -7.95 15.58
N LEU A 276 4.47 -6.78 16.22
CA LEU A 276 4.49 -5.50 15.53
C LEU A 276 5.78 -5.29 14.75
N GLU A 277 6.92 -5.59 15.37
CA GLU A 277 8.24 -5.47 14.74
C GLU A 277 8.33 -6.32 13.46
N HIS A 278 7.99 -7.60 13.56
CA HIS A 278 8.00 -8.49 12.39
C HIS A 278 6.98 -8.05 11.32
N SER A 279 5.82 -7.52 11.70
CA SER A 279 4.87 -6.96 10.72
C SER A 279 5.40 -5.73 9.99
N LEU A 280 6.11 -4.84 10.69
CA LEU A 280 6.76 -3.68 10.07
C LEU A 280 7.90 -4.11 9.12
N LYS A 281 8.70 -5.11 9.53
CA LYS A 281 9.73 -5.73 8.68
C LYS A 281 9.10 -6.41 7.45
N CYS A 282 8.02 -7.17 7.63
CA CYS A 282 7.28 -7.86 6.55
C CYS A 282 6.70 -6.87 5.52
N ALA A 283 6.06 -5.78 5.97
CA ALA A 283 5.58 -4.73 5.07
C ALA A 283 6.74 -4.05 4.32
N THR A 284 7.91 -3.89 4.96
CA THR A 284 9.11 -3.35 4.32
C THR A 284 9.66 -4.28 3.24
N VAL A 285 9.68 -5.60 3.50
CA VAL A 285 10.13 -6.60 2.51
C VAL A 285 9.23 -6.58 1.28
N LEU A 286 7.90 -6.59 1.46
CA LEU A 286 6.97 -6.48 0.32
C LEU A 286 7.18 -5.17 -0.46
N LEU A 287 7.27 -4.04 0.25
CA LEU A 287 7.50 -2.73 -0.36
C LEU A 287 8.77 -2.71 -1.20
N PHE A 288 9.88 -3.15 -0.61
CA PHE A 288 11.19 -3.21 -1.26
C PHE A 288 11.16 -4.14 -2.48
N GLY A 289 10.62 -5.35 -2.28
CA GLY A 289 10.55 -6.37 -3.31
C GLY A 289 9.75 -5.92 -4.52
N PHE A 290 8.52 -5.42 -4.28
CA PHE A 290 7.65 -4.94 -5.33
C PHE A 290 8.25 -3.78 -6.12
N LEU A 291 8.87 -2.80 -5.45
CA LEU A 291 9.50 -1.65 -6.11
C LEU A 291 10.76 -2.03 -6.89
N THR A 292 11.45 -3.08 -6.47
CA THR A 292 12.65 -3.59 -7.15
C THR A 292 12.30 -4.41 -8.38
N LEU A 293 11.20 -5.20 -8.35
CA LEU A 293 10.66 -5.84 -9.55
C LEU A 293 10.09 -4.83 -10.54
N HIS A 294 9.43 -3.79 -10.02
CA HIS A 294 8.81 -2.71 -10.80
C HIS A 294 7.95 -3.25 -11.96
N PRO A 295 6.92 -4.06 -11.67
CA PRO A 295 6.29 -4.95 -12.65
C PRO A 295 5.42 -4.23 -13.69
N PHE A 296 5.04 -2.97 -13.47
CA PHE A 296 4.23 -2.18 -14.41
C PHE A 296 5.05 -1.13 -15.15
N SER A 297 4.51 -0.59 -16.25
CA SER A 297 5.19 0.47 -17.02
C SER A 297 5.15 1.85 -16.35
N ASP A 298 4.21 2.05 -15.41
CA ASP A 298 4.07 3.23 -14.56
C ASP A 298 3.19 2.85 -13.34
N GLY A 299 3.01 3.73 -12.36
CA GLY A 299 2.10 3.53 -11.24
C GLY A 299 2.65 2.65 -10.10
N ASN A 300 3.83 2.04 -10.28
CA ASN A 300 4.46 1.15 -9.29
C ASN A 300 4.63 1.83 -7.92
N GLY A 301 5.13 3.07 -7.89
CA GLY A 301 5.33 3.80 -6.64
C GLY A 301 4.02 4.03 -5.86
N ARG A 302 2.95 4.43 -6.55
CA ARG A 302 1.60 4.61 -5.95
C ARG A 302 1.09 3.30 -5.37
N LEU A 303 1.10 2.25 -6.18
CA LEU A 303 0.58 0.94 -5.78
C LEU A 303 1.39 0.38 -4.60
N ALA A 304 2.71 0.46 -4.63
CA ALA A 304 3.56 -0.01 -3.54
C ALA A 304 3.26 0.68 -2.20
N ARG A 305 3.00 2.00 -2.22
CA ARG A 305 2.60 2.74 -1.01
C ARG A 305 1.22 2.35 -0.51
N LEU A 306 0.27 2.10 -1.42
CA LEU A 306 -1.05 1.60 -1.05
C LEU A 306 -0.99 0.19 -0.46
N LEU A 307 -0.22 -0.73 -1.08
CA LEU A 307 0.00 -2.10 -0.60
C LEU A 307 0.69 -2.10 0.77
N CYS A 308 1.77 -1.31 0.95
CA CYS A 308 2.43 -1.19 2.24
C CYS A 308 1.46 -0.67 3.32
N SER A 309 0.66 0.35 3.01
CA SER A 309 -0.37 0.82 3.95
C SER A 309 -1.45 -0.23 4.19
N HIS A 310 -1.80 -1.06 3.20
CA HIS A 310 -2.75 -2.16 3.36
C HIS A 310 -2.22 -3.20 4.35
N CYS A 311 -0.95 -3.60 4.22
CA CYS A 311 -0.28 -4.54 5.15
C CYS A 311 -0.34 -4.03 6.60
N LEU A 312 -0.12 -2.72 6.79
CA LEU A 312 -0.09 -2.12 8.13
C LEU A 312 -1.48 -1.96 8.78
N LYS A 313 -2.59 -2.14 8.04
CA LYS A 313 -3.95 -2.07 8.61
C LYS A 313 -4.23 -3.12 9.67
N VAL A 314 -3.46 -4.21 9.69
CA VAL A 314 -3.54 -5.24 10.75
C VAL A 314 -3.34 -4.64 12.15
N PHE A 315 -2.54 -3.57 12.26
CA PHE A 315 -2.24 -2.91 13.53
C PHE A 315 -2.67 -1.45 13.55
N CYS A 316 -2.80 -0.79 12.40
CA CYS A 316 -3.13 0.62 12.31
C CYS A 316 -4.59 0.82 11.89
N PRO A 317 -5.41 1.52 12.68
CA PRO A 317 -6.82 1.77 12.33
C PRO A 317 -7.01 2.87 11.27
N PHE A 318 -5.91 3.36 10.70
CA PHE A 318 -5.78 4.40 9.70
C PHE A 318 -4.64 4.03 8.74
N PRO A 319 -4.63 4.55 7.49
CA PRO A 319 -3.52 4.34 6.58
C PRO A 319 -2.28 5.09 7.05
N THR A 320 -1.09 4.55 6.73
CA THR A 320 0.20 5.11 7.14
C THR A 320 1.07 5.32 5.91
N SER A 321 1.70 6.49 5.80
CA SER A 321 2.70 6.75 4.75
C SER A 321 4.05 6.16 5.14
N ILE A 322 4.88 5.87 4.13
CA ILE A 322 6.24 5.31 4.29
C ILE A 322 7.25 6.37 4.72
N TYR A 323 7.11 7.59 4.19
CA TYR A 323 7.67 8.84 4.71
C TYR A 323 6.52 9.82 4.87
N ASN A 324 6.43 10.55 5.98
CA ASN A 324 5.28 11.41 6.25
C ASN A 324 5.70 12.83 6.63
N VAL A 325 4.76 13.77 6.53
CA VAL A 325 4.96 15.19 6.93
C VAL A 325 4.95 15.41 8.44
N PHE A 326 4.63 14.37 9.20
CA PHE A 326 4.77 14.35 10.64
C PHE A 326 6.17 13.86 11.05
N SER A 327 7.04 13.56 10.10
CA SER A 327 8.42 13.12 10.29
C SER A 327 9.31 14.09 9.52
N HIS A 328 10.56 14.19 9.92
CA HIS A 328 11.52 15.02 9.20
C HIS A 328 12.09 14.32 7.94
N SER A 329 11.74 13.06 7.71
CA SER A 329 12.17 12.31 6.52
C SER A 329 11.51 12.85 5.25
N THR A 330 12.26 12.85 4.16
CA THR A 330 11.83 13.40 2.86
C THR A 330 11.69 12.30 1.80
N ARG A 331 11.10 12.65 0.64
CA ARG A 331 11.07 11.77 -0.54
C ARG A 331 12.47 11.33 -0.95
N ASP A 332 13.45 12.23 -0.87
CA ASP A 332 14.83 11.95 -1.23
C ASP A 332 15.48 10.93 -0.28
N ASP A 333 15.10 10.95 1.00
CA ASP A 333 15.56 9.95 1.98
C ASP A 333 14.95 8.59 1.74
N TYR A 334 13.68 8.56 1.36
CA TYR A 334 13.02 7.34 0.92
C TYR A 334 13.69 6.73 -0.33
N LEU A 335 13.98 7.54 -1.35
CA LEU A 335 14.65 7.08 -2.56
C LEU A 335 16.08 6.61 -2.27
N ARG A 336 16.83 7.33 -1.44
CA ARG A 336 18.17 6.90 -0.97
C ARG A 336 18.11 5.58 -0.22
N ALA A 337 17.18 5.41 0.72
CA ALA A 337 17.02 4.17 1.48
C ALA A 337 16.73 2.96 0.55
N LEU A 338 15.88 3.18 -0.47
CA LEU A 338 15.60 2.18 -1.50
C LEU A 338 16.84 1.84 -2.33
N VAL A 339 17.57 2.86 -2.80
CA VAL A 339 18.80 2.68 -3.59
C VAL A 339 19.88 1.96 -2.77
N ASN A 340 20.06 2.33 -1.50
CA ASN A 340 21.01 1.71 -0.59
C ASN A 340 20.72 0.22 -0.40
N ALA A 341 19.44 -0.14 -0.23
CA ALA A 341 19.02 -1.53 -0.13
C ALA A 341 19.23 -2.34 -1.43
N ARG A 342 19.28 -1.67 -2.60
CA ARG A 342 19.53 -2.29 -3.91
C ARG A 342 21.02 -2.41 -4.27
N GLN A 343 21.95 -1.83 -3.51
CA GLN A 343 23.36 -1.69 -3.92
C GLN A 343 24.06 -3.02 -4.27
N HIS A 344 23.62 -4.13 -3.68
CA HIS A 344 24.20 -5.46 -3.90
C HIS A 344 23.46 -6.29 -4.95
N LEU A 345 22.38 -5.76 -5.53
CA LEU A 345 21.66 -6.41 -6.61
C LEU A 345 22.30 -6.05 -7.95
N ASN A 346 22.71 -7.08 -8.68
CA ASN A 346 23.17 -6.95 -10.05
C ASN A 346 22.04 -7.36 -11.00
N ILE A 347 21.06 -6.48 -11.18
CA ILE A 347 19.92 -6.72 -12.07
C ILE A 347 20.39 -6.57 -13.51
N ASP A 348 20.37 -7.68 -14.24
CA ASP A 348 20.68 -7.71 -15.66
C ASP A 348 19.56 -7.01 -16.46
N PRO A 349 19.88 -6.03 -17.33
CA PRO A 349 18.87 -5.42 -18.21
C PRO A 349 18.32 -6.40 -19.27
N ASP A 350 18.98 -7.54 -19.50
CA ASP A 350 18.49 -8.54 -20.43
C ASP A 350 17.16 -9.17 -19.96
N GLN A 351 16.31 -9.51 -20.93
CA GLN A 351 15.02 -10.12 -20.63
C GLN A 351 15.20 -11.51 -20.04
N LEU A 352 14.59 -11.73 -18.88
CA LEU A 352 14.38 -13.05 -18.30
C LEU A 352 13.40 -13.84 -19.17
N LYS A 353 13.88 -14.96 -19.72
CA LYS A 353 13.16 -15.78 -20.71
C LYS A 353 12.47 -17.00 -20.11
N HIS A 354 12.84 -17.37 -18.89
CA HIS A 354 12.36 -18.55 -18.19
C HIS A 354 11.80 -18.17 -16.83
N ALA A 355 10.74 -18.86 -16.40
CA ALA A 355 10.10 -18.60 -15.12
C ALA A 355 11.06 -18.84 -13.95
N GLU A 356 11.93 -19.84 -14.07
CA GLU A 356 12.92 -20.21 -13.05
C GLU A 356 13.92 -19.08 -12.79
N ASP A 357 14.32 -18.35 -13.84
CA ASP A 357 15.22 -17.19 -13.69
C ASP A 357 14.51 -16.03 -13.00
N ALA A 358 13.23 -15.80 -13.32
CA ALA A 358 12.40 -14.76 -12.71
C ALA A 358 12.10 -15.04 -11.22
N ILE A 359 11.83 -16.30 -10.87
CA ILE A 359 11.68 -16.74 -9.48
C ILE A 359 13.00 -16.52 -8.72
N LYS A 360 14.13 -16.94 -9.30
CA LYS A 360 15.44 -16.77 -8.66
C LYS A 360 15.81 -15.30 -8.45
N GLU A 361 15.51 -14.43 -9.41
CA GLU A 361 15.70 -12.98 -9.27
C GLU A 361 14.83 -12.43 -8.12
N ALA A 362 13.55 -12.83 -8.04
CA ALA A 362 12.66 -12.44 -6.95
C ALA A 362 13.16 -12.91 -5.58
N GLU A 363 13.68 -14.14 -5.48
CA GLU A 363 14.28 -14.66 -4.25
C GLU A 363 15.53 -13.87 -3.83
N LEU A 364 16.42 -13.53 -4.78
CA LEU A 364 17.60 -12.69 -4.51
C LEU A 364 17.24 -11.29 -4.02
N ILE A 365 16.14 -10.73 -4.53
CA ILE A 365 15.57 -9.47 -4.07
C ILE A 365 15.06 -9.61 -2.63
N LEU A 366 14.35 -10.70 -2.29
CA LEU A 366 13.85 -10.95 -0.93
C LEU A 366 14.98 -11.15 0.09
N GLU A 367 16.14 -11.65 -0.33
CA GLU A 367 17.32 -11.82 0.53
C GLU A 367 18.02 -10.51 0.90
N GLN A 368 17.67 -9.39 0.25
CA GLN A 368 18.21 -8.09 0.60
C GLN A 368 17.75 -7.64 1.99
N LYS A 369 18.57 -6.79 2.61
CA LYS A 369 18.34 -6.27 3.96
C LYS A 369 18.03 -4.78 3.88
N PRO A 370 16.75 -4.38 3.79
CA PRO A 370 16.35 -2.98 3.61
C PRO A 370 16.31 -2.24 4.95
N ASN A 371 17.43 -2.23 5.71
CA ASN A 371 17.48 -1.73 7.09
C ASN A 371 17.03 -0.26 7.21
N GLU A 372 17.56 0.63 6.36
CA GLU A 372 17.18 2.05 6.37
C GLU A 372 15.70 2.23 5.99
N LEU A 373 15.23 1.52 4.97
CA LEU A 373 13.83 1.60 4.55
C LEU A 373 12.89 1.12 5.67
N CYS A 374 13.29 0.12 6.43
CA CYS A 374 12.52 -0.34 7.59
C CYS A 374 12.47 0.72 8.70
N SER A 375 13.59 1.36 9.02
CA SER A 375 13.61 2.49 9.97
C SER A 375 12.66 3.61 9.55
N LEU A 376 12.60 3.92 8.25
CA LEU A 376 11.71 4.92 7.68
C LEU A 376 10.22 4.53 7.88
N VAL A 377 9.87 3.27 7.59
CA VAL A 377 8.51 2.74 7.81
C VAL A 377 8.12 2.80 9.29
N ILE A 378 9.02 2.41 10.19
CA ILE A 378 8.77 2.42 11.65
C ILE A 378 8.59 3.85 12.15
N GLU A 379 9.52 4.76 11.81
CA GLU A 379 9.48 6.16 12.21
C GLU A 379 8.20 6.84 11.71
N SER A 380 7.87 6.63 10.45
CA SER A 380 6.62 7.14 9.88
C SER A 380 5.40 6.57 10.59
N ASN A 381 5.38 5.29 10.92
CA ASN A 381 4.26 4.70 11.66
C ASN A 381 4.11 5.31 13.06
N TRP A 382 5.23 5.51 13.76
CA TRP A 382 5.26 6.12 15.09
C TRP A 382 4.70 7.55 15.10
N PHE A 383 5.14 8.40 14.17
CA PHE A 383 4.62 9.76 14.04
C PHE A 383 3.13 9.78 13.64
N THR A 384 2.72 8.89 12.73
CA THR A 384 1.30 8.77 12.32
C THR A 384 0.40 8.42 13.51
N TRP A 385 0.85 7.52 14.39
CA TRP A 385 0.13 7.19 15.62
C TRP A 385 -0.01 8.37 16.57
N ARG A 386 1.06 9.13 16.79
CA ARG A 386 1.01 10.32 17.65
C ARG A 386 0.02 11.35 17.13
N GLN A 387 0.03 11.59 15.81
CA GLN A 387 -0.93 12.49 15.19
C GLN A 387 -2.37 12.00 15.35
N PHE A 388 -2.62 10.70 15.14
CA PHE A 388 -3.95 10.13 15.31
C PHE A 388 -4.44 10.25 16.75
N LEU A 389 -3.59 9.93 17.74
CA LEU A 389 -3.93 10.03 19.15
C LEU A 389 -4.20 11.47 19.58
N HIS A 390 -3.41 12.43 19.09
CA HIS A 390 -3.67 13.86 19.30
C HIS A 390 -5.05 14.27 18.76
N ARG A 391 -5.41 13.84 17.54
CA ARG A 391 -6.73 14.13 16.93
C ARG A 391 -7.92 13.56 17.71
N ILE A 392 -7.72 12.47 18.46
CA ILE A 392 -8.76 11.92 19.34
C ILE A 392 -8.65 12.43 20.79
N GLY A 393 -7.94 13.54 21.01
CA GLY A 393 -7.81 14.22 22.30
C GLY A 393 -7.04 13.42 23.34
N GLU A 394 -6.01 12.67 22.94
CA GLU A 394 -4.98 12.23 23.89
C GLU A 394 -3.93 13.31 24.07
N ASP A 395 -3.57 13.59 25.32
CA ASP A 395 -2.43 14.43 25.66
C ASP A 395 -1.13 13.72 25.29
N ILE A 396 -0.75 13.88 24.04
CA ILE A 396 0.55 13.50 23.50
C ILE A 396 1.18 14.80 23.03
N LEU A 397 2.35 15.11 23.59
CA LEU A 397 3.19 16.19 23.09
C LEU A 397 3.34 15.97 21.58
N LEU A 398 2.98 16.93 20.75
CA LEU A 398 3.38 16.90 19.34
C LEU A 398 4.76 17.52 19.25
N PHE A 399 5.58 17.06 18.30
CA PHE A 399 6.69 17.89 17.87
C PHE A 399 6.10 19.05 17.07
N GLU A 400 6.41 20.28 17.48
CA GLU A 400 6.08 21.45 16.69
C GLU A 400 6.93 21.41 15.42
N PHE A 401 6.36 20.88 14.35
CA PHE A 401 6.92 21.06 13.02
C PHE A 401 6.61 22.49 12.63
N GLU A 402 7.63 23.35 12.59
CA GLU A 402 7.55 24.57 11.80
C GLU A 402 7.08 24.14 10.41
N LYS A 403 5.86 24.54 10.02
CA LYS A 403 5.42 24.42 8.64
C LYS A 403 6.45 25.19 7.83
N THR A 404 7.43 24.50 7.25
CA THR A 404 8.27 25.07 6.20
C THR A 404 7.37 25.22 5.00
N GLY A 405 6.63 26.33 5.00
CA GLY A 405 6.00 26.87 3.80
C GLY A 405 7.13 27.27 2.88
N ASN A 406 7.50 26.37 1.98
CA ASN A 406 8.21 26.79 0.78
C ASN A 406 7.15 27.28 -0.21
N LYS A 407 7.24 28.59 -0.48
CA LYS A 407 6.61 29.30 -1.58
C LYS A 407 6.98 28.70 -2.93
#